data_AF-A0A3C1FRV7-F1
#
_entry.id   AF-A0A3C1FRV7-F1
#
_cell.length_a   1.000
_cell.length_b   1.000
_cell.length_c   1.000
_cell.angle_alpha   90.00
_cell.angle_beta   90.00
_cell.angle_gamma   90.00
#
_symmetry.space_group_name_H-M   'P 1'
#
loop_
_entity.id
_entity.type
_entity.pdbx_description
1 polymer ?
#
loop_
_entity_poly.entity_id
_entity_poly.type
_entity_poly.pdbx_seq_one_letter_code
_entity_poly.pdbx_strand_id
1 'polypeptide(L)'
;PNRVWSDETEAVTLGRFGWKAGQPSVAQQSAGAFAGDIGISTPLYPAPYGDCMPALADCRAAPHGGADDTDTVEAPAEMFDQVIFYSRNLGVPARRTIDDPQVLEGKRLFYESGCIACHTPKFVTRRDSLGPEQSFQLIWPYTDLLLHDMGEELADGRPEGVATGREWRTPPLWGIGHT
;
A
#
# COMPACT_ATOMS: atom_id res chain seq x y z
N PRO A 1 -13.36 -8.15 2.50
CA PRO A 1 -12.35 -7.06 2.62
C PRO A 1 -11.46 -7.35 3.83
N ASN A 2 -10.17 -7.01 3.78
CA ASN A 2 -9.28 -7.23 4.91
C ASN A 2 -9.58 -6.26 6.07
N ARG A 3 -9.41 -6.73 7.30
CA ARG A 3 -9.49 -5.94 8.52
C ARG A 3 -8.18 -6.12 9.28
N VAL A 4 -7.52 -5.00 9.57
CA VAL A 4 -6.15 -4.98 10.06
C VAL A 4 -6.02 -4.03 11.23
N TRP A 5 -5.03 -4.28 12.09
CA TRP A 5 -4.72 -3.40 13.20
C TRP A 5 -4.12 -2.08 12.67
N SER A 6 -4.61 -0.96 13.19
CA SER A 6 -4.09 0.37 12.93
C SER A 6 -3.40 0.86 14.18
N ASP A 7 -2.08 1.03 14.11
CA ASP A 7 -1.26 1.56 15.19
C ASP A 7 -1.57 3.05 15.45
N GLU A 8 -1.97 3.79 14.41
CA GLU A 8 -2.36 5.21 14.53
C GLU A 8 -3.65 5.41 15.35
N THR A 9 -4.59 4.47 15.27
CA THR A 9 -5.92 4.60 15.89
C THR A 9 -6.16 3.58 17.01
N GLU A 10 -5.19 2.71 17.27
CA GLU A 10 -5.27 1.58 18.22
C GLU A 10 -6.55 0.74 18.06
N ALA A 11 -6.91 0.45 16.82
CA ALA A 11 -8.17 -0.24 16.51
C ALA A 11 -8.07 -1.08 15.23
N VAL A 12 -8.96 -2.06 15.13
CA VAL A 12 -9.14 -2.82 13.88
C VAL A 12 -9.89 -1.97 12.87
N THR A 13 -9.24 -1.66 11.76
CA THR A 13 -9.78 -0.82 10.68
C THR A 13 -9.81 -1.57 9.35
N LEU A 14 -10.27 -0.90 8.28
CA LEU A 14 -10.24 -1.45 6.93
C LEU A 14 -8.81 -1.43 6.41
N GLY A 15 -8.33 -2.59 5.95
CA GLY A 15 -7.08 -2.71 5.22
C GLY A 15 -7.19 -2.13 3.82
N ARG A 16 -6.14 -1.44 3.34
CA ARG A 16 -6.17 -0.69 2.07
C ARG A 16 -4.94 -0.91 1.20
N PHE A 17 -3.76 -0.97 1.80
CA PHE A 17 -2.47 -1.00 1.10
C PHE A 17 -1.76 -2.34 1.24
N GLY A 18 -0.82 -2.62 0.34
CA GLY A 18 -0.15 -3.91 0.22
C GLY A 18 -0.88 -4.91 -0.67
N TRP A 19 -0.27 -6.08 -0.83
CA TRP A 19 -0.76 -7.18 -1.68
C TRP A 19 -2.05 -7.80 -1.17
N LYS A 20 -2.21 -7.91 0.15
CA LYS A 20 -3.42 -8.44 0.78
C LYS A 20 -4.22 -7.39 1.53
N ALA A 21 -4.06 -6.11 1.19
CA ALA A 21 -4.62 -5.00 1.96
C ALA A 21 -4.19 -5.04 3.45
N GLY A 22 -2.97 -5.49 3.75
CA GLY A 22 -2.45 -5.67 5.10
C GLY A 22 -2.24 -4.38 5.90
N GLN A 23 -2.20 -3.21 5.22
CA GLN A 23 -1.91 -1.93 5.86
C GLN A 23 -3.10 -0.96 5.76
N PRO A 24 -3.48 -0.24 6.84
CA PRO A 24 -4.67 0.61 6.87
C PRO A 24 -4.45 1.99 6.23
N SER A 25 -3.21 2.48 6.22
CA SER A 25 -2.86 3.82 5.73
C SER A 25 -1.50 3.81 5.02
N VAL A 26 -1.24 4.86 4.22
CA VAL A 26 0.11 5.11 3.67
C VAL A 26 1.11 5.36 4.79
N ALA A 27 0.68 5.96 5.91
CA ALA A 27 1.57 6.24 7.04
C ALA A 27 2.09 4.94 7.66
N GLN A 28 1.20 4.02 8.03
CA GLN A 28 1.60 2.74 8.60
C GLN A 28 2.37 1.86 7.60
N GLN A 29 1.98 1.88 6.32
CA GLN A 29 2.75 1.18 5.27
C GLN A 29 4.18 1.71 5.20
N SER A 30 4.36 3.03 5.14
CA SER A 30 5.68 3.65 5.07
C SER A 30 6.48 3.43 6.35
N ALA A 31 5.89 3.60 7.53
CA ALA A 31 6.56 3.33 8.80
C ALA A 31 7.06 1.88 8.86
N GLY A 32 6.24 0.92 8.41
CA GLY A 32 6.62 -0.49 8.34
C GLY A 32 7.82 -0.74 7.43
N ALA A 33 7.85 -0.10 6.26
CA ALA A 33 9.00 -0.17 5.36
C ALA A 33 10.25 0.52 5.96
N PHE A 34 10.09 1.67 6.62
CA PHE A 34 11.19 2.32 7.34
C PHE A 34 11.81 1.39 8.37
N ALA A 35 11.00 0.77 9.23
CA ALA A 35 11.50 -0.09 10.30
C ALA A 35 12.00 -1.46 9.79
N GLY A 36 11.22 -2.14 8.95
CA GLY A 36 11.45 -3.54 8.57
C GLY A 36 12.35 -3.71 7.34
N ASP A 37 12.29 -2.79 6.37
CA ASP A 37 13.07 -2.93 5.13
C ASP A 37 14.36 -2.10 5.16
N ILE A 38 14.30 -0.89 5.73
CA ILE A 38 15.42 0.08 5.71
C ILE A 38 16.18 0.08 7.04
N GLY A 39 15.51 -0.20 8.17
CA GLY A 39 16.10 -0.17 9.51
C GLY A 39 16.18 1.22 10.12
N ILE A 40 15.19 2.08 9.86
CA ILE A 40 15.10 3.46 10.34
C ILE A 40 13.86 3.62 11.23
N SER A 41 14.05 4.20 12.41
CA SER A 41 12.98 4.54 13.34
C SER A 41 12.15 5.76 12.90
N THR A 42 10.84 5.73 13.19
CA THR A 42 9.87 6.80 12.90
C THR A 42 8.99 7.05 14.13
N PRO A 43 8.18 8.14 14.20
CA PRO A 43 7.30 8.36 15.35
C PRO A 43 6.29 7.23 15.58
N LEU A 44 5.86 6.53 14.52
CA LEU A 44 4.93 5.41 14.62
C LEU A 44 5.65 4.12 15.05
N TYR A 45 6.87 3.88 14.57
CA TYR A 45 7.73 2.76 14.96
C TYR A 45 9.08 3.26 15.48
N PRO A 46 9.20 3.58 16.78
CA PRO A 46 10.34 4.32 17.32
C PRO A 46 11.57 3.46 17.62
N ALA A 47 11.45 2.13 17.49
CA ALA A 47 12.56 1.22 17.75
C ALA A 47 13.67 1.40 16.69
N PRO A 48 14.90 1.80 17.07
CA PRO A 48 16.00 2.05 16.12
C PRO A 48 16.71 0.76 15.66
N TYR A 49 16.17 -0.40 16.01
CA TYR A 49 16.68 -1.72 15.67
C TYR A 49 15.72 -2.50 14.77
N GLY A 50 14.79 -1.81 14.09
CA GLY A 50 13.89 -2.41 13.10
C GLY A 50 13.09 -3.60 13.65
N ASP A 51 13.15 -4.74 12.94
CA ASP A 51 12.46 -5.98 13.28
C ASP A 51 13.26 -6.95 14.17
N CYS A 52 14.40 -6.51 14.73
CA CYS A 52 15.21 -7.33 15.65
C CYS A 52 14.37 -7.80 16.86
N MET A 53 14.13 -9.12 16.92
CA MET A 53 13.42 -9.75 18.03
C MET A 53 14.15 -9.57 19.37
N PRO A 54 13.43 -9.53 20.51
CA PRO A 54 14.05 -9.43 21.84
C PRO A 54 15.12 -10.49 22.14
N ALA A 55 15.00 -11.68 21.54
CA ALA A 55 15.98 -12.77 21.70
C ALA A 55 17.33 -12.50 21.01
N LEU A 56 17.40 -11.53 20.09
CA LEU A 56 18.60 -11.19 19.32
C LEU A 56 19.29 -9.96 19.94
N ALA A 57 19.92 -10.15 21.10
CA ALA A 57 20.58 -9.06 21.84
C ALA A 57 21.61 -8.30 20.98
N ASP A 58 22.45 -9.02 20.25
CA ASP A 58 23.47 -8.41 19.38
C ASP A 58 22.87 -7.58 18.23
N CYS A 59 21.71 -8.01 17.70
CA CYS A 59 20.97 -7.28 16.66
C CYS A 59 20.42 -5.96 17.22
N ARG A 60 19.84 -6.00 18.42
CA ARG A 60 19.27 -4.81 19.09
C ARG A 60 20.33 -3.83 19.59
N ALA A 61 21.54 -4.33 19.90
CA ALA A 61 22.69 -3.54 20.30
C ALA A 61 23.57 -3.12 19.11
N ALA A 62 23.20 -3.48 17.87
CA ALA A 62 23.92 -3.04 16.69
C ALA A 62 23.87 -1.51 16.57
N PRO A 63 24.91 -0.88 15.99
CA PRO A 63 24.91 0.57 15.81
C PRO A 63 23.70 1.06 15.01
N HIS A 64 23.04 2.10 15.51
CA HIS A 64 21.90 2.76 14.88
C HIS A 64 22.01 4.28 15.01
N GLY A 65 21.23 5.02 14.23
CA GLY A 65 21.20 6.49 14.24
C GLY A 65 20.30 7.11 15.31
N GLY A 66 19.51 6.31 16.03
CA GLY A 66 18.69 6.78 17.15
C GLY A 66 19.56 7.32 18.29
N ALA A 67 19.12 8.40 18.95
CA ALA A 67 19.82 8.94 20.12
C ALA A 67 19.66 8.01 21.34
N ASP A 68 20.51 8.20 22.36
CA ASP A 68 20.39 7.48 23.64
C ASP A 68 19.13 7.91 24.44
N ASP A 69 18.42 8.95 24.00
CA ASP A 69 17.09 9.28 24.50
C ASP A 69 16.01 8.61 23.65
N THR A 70 14.95 8.13 24.32
CA THR A 70 13.85 7.40 23.68
C THR A 70 12.93 8.30 22.85
N ASP A 71 13.17 9.61 22.86
CA ASP A 71 12.30 10.61 22.23
C ASP A 71 12.80 11.05 20.85
N THR A 72 14.02 10.67 20.46
CA THR A 72 14.60 10.98 19.15
C THR A 72 14.60 9.77 18.23
N VAL A 73 13.78 9.83 17.18
CA VAL A 73 13.76 8.86 16.08
C VAL A 73 14.60 9.34 14.89
N GLU A 74 15.12 8.41 14.10
CA GLU A 74 16.03 8.68 12.97
C GLU A 74 15.35 9.42 11.81
N ALA A 75 14.06 9.17 11.59
CA ALA A 75 13.21 9.93 10.69
C ALA A 75 12.16 10.71 11.52
N PRO A 76 12.46 11.96 11.93
CA PRO A 76 11.55 12.79 12.71
C PRO A 76 10.23 13.04 11.98
N ALA A 77 9.21 13.46 12.74
CA ALA A 77 7.87 13.71 12.24
C ALA A 77 7.83 14.57 10.96
N GLU A 78 8.62 15.65 10.89
CA GLU A 78 8.67 16.50 9.69
C GLU A 78 9.13 15.75 8.43
N MET A 79 10.19 14.94 8.54
CA MET A 79 10.66 14.12 7.42
C MET A 79 9.63 13.05 7.07
N PHE A 80 9.08 12.36 8.07
CA PHE A 80 8.09 11.32 7.87
C PHE A 80 6.83 11.87 7.18
N ASP A 81 6.31 13.00 7.64
CA ASP A 81 5.15 13.69 7.06
C ASP A 81 5.39 14.11 5.61
N GLN A 82 6.60 14.54 5.25
CA GLN A 82 6.95 14.85 3.86
C GLN A 82 6.89 13.61 2.96
N VAL A 83 7.38 12.46 3.44
CA VAL A 83 7.28 11.19 2.70
C VAL A 83 5.82 10.80 2.51
N ILE A 84 5.02 10.88 3.57
CA ILE A 84 3.58 10.56 3.50
C ILE A 84 2.85 11.51 2.55
N PHE A 85 3.14 12.81 2.63
CA PHE A 85 2.57 13.81 1.74
C PHE A 85 2.92 13.52 0.29
N TYR A 86 4.20 13.26 -0.03
CA TYR A 86 4.64 12.92 -1.37
C TYR A 86 3.96 11.65 -1.89
N SER A 87 4.00 10.56 -1.13
CA SER A 87 3.42 9.27 -1.54
C SER A 87 1.91 9.34 -1.78
N ARG A 88 1.17 10.14 -1.01
CA ARG A 88 -0.28 10.34 -1.20
C ARG A 88 -0.63 11.20 -2.41
N ASN A 89 0.29 12.04 -2.87
CA ASN A 89 0.06 13.04 -3.92
C ASN A 89 0.76 12.73 -5.24
N LEU A 90 1.40 11.56 -5.35
CA LEU A 90 2.00 11.11 -6.60
C LEU A 90 0.93 10.89 -7.67
N GLY A 91 1.06 11.64 -8.77
CA GLY A 91 0.21 11.48 -9.94
C GLY A 91 0.45 10.15 -10.67
N VAL A 92 -0.61 9.63 -11.28
CA VAL A 92 -0.52 8.41 -12.08
C VAL A 92 0.14 8.68 -13.44
N PRO A 93 0.90 7.72 -14.00
CA PRO A 93 1.46 7.88 -15.34
C PRO A 93 0.38 8.14 -16.40
N ALA A 94 0.68 9.04 -17.35
CA ALA A 94 -0.22 9.33 -18.45
C ALA A 94 -0.42 8.10 -19.35
N ARG A 95 -1.66 7.83 -19.75
CA ARG A 95 -1.97 6.75 -20.70
C ARG A 95 -1.43 7.13 -22.08
N ARG A 96 -0.74 6.19 -22.72
CA ARG A 96 -0.15 6.37 -24.06
C ARG A 96 -1.10 5.86 -25.15
N THR A 97 -0.94 6.42 -26.36
CA THR A 97 -1.54 5.90 -27.61
C THR A 97 -3.03 5.55 -27.52
N ILE A 98 -3.82 6.41 -26.87
CA ILE A 98 -5.19 6.09 -26.45
C ILE A 98 -6.17 5.84 -27.61
N ASP A 99 -5.86 6.38 -28.79
CA ASP A 99 -6.66 6.29 -30.02
C ASP A 99 -6.08 5.29 -31.04
N ASP A 100 -4.99 4.60 -30.68
CA ASP A 100 -4.41 3.56 -31.53
C ASP A 100 -5.42 2.42 -31.74
N PRO A 101 -5.72 2.00 -32.99
CA PRO A 101 -6.68 0.93 -33.26
C PRO A 101 -6.39 -0.37 -32.51
N GLN A 102 -5.12 -0.73 -32.32
CA GLN A 102 -4.72 -1.93 -31.58
C GLN A 102 -5.01 -1.79 -30.08
N VAL A 103 -4.84 -0.59 -29.51
CA VAL A 103 -5.19 -0.30 -28.11
C VAL A 103 -6.70 -0.36 -27.90
N LEU A 104 -7.48 0.16 -28.87
CA LEU A 104 -8.94 0.09 -28.83
C LEU A 104 -9.45 -1.35 -28.94
N GLU A 105 -8.84 -2.16 -29.81
CA GLU A 105 -9.17 -3.58 -29.93
C GLU A 105 -8.80 -4.35 -28.65
N GLY A 106 -7.64 -4.10 -28.06
CA GLY A 106 -7.25 -4.66 -26.76
C GLY A 106 -8.23 -4.30 -25.65
N LYS A 107 -8.72 -3.04 -25.64
CA LYS A 107 -9.79 -2.62 -24.72
C LYS A 107 -11.08 -3.41 -24.96
N ARG A 108 -11.50 -3.64 -26.20
CA ARG A 108 -12.70 -4.44 -26.51
C ARG A 108 -12.56 -5.86 -25.97
N LEU A 109 -11.44 -6.52 -26.26
CA LEU A 109 -11.15 -7.88 -25.79
C LEU A 109 -11.08 -7.97 -24.26
N PHE A 110 -10.51 -6.97 -23.59
CA PHE A 110 -10.45 -6.91 -22.12
C PHE A 110 -11.85 -6.90 -21.48
N TYR A 111 -12.80 -6.20 -22.11
CA TYR A 111 -14.19 -6.17 -21.65
C TYR A 111 -14.91 -7.50 -21.93
N GLU A 112 -14.77 -8.03 -23.14
CA GLU A 112 -15.45 -9.26 -23.56
C GLU A 112 -14.94 -10.52 -22.86
N SER A 113 -13.65 -10.54 -22.49
CA SER A 113 -13.05 -11.65 -21.74
C SER A 113 -13.45 -11.66 -20.26
N GLY A 114 -14.18 -10.64 -19.79
CA GLY A 114 -14.62 -10.54 -18.40
C GLY A 114 -13.57 -9.98 -17.43
N CYS A 115 -12.42 -9.49 -17.90
CA CYS A 115 -11.36 -8.95 -17.04
C CYS A 115 -11.86 -7.81 -16.12
N ILE A 116 -12.84 -7.05 -16.61
CA ILE A 116 -13.49 -5.96 -15.87
C ILE A 116 -14.26 -6.42 -14.61
N ALA A 117 -14.48 -7.73 -14.42
CA ALA A 117 -15.14 -8.27 -13.24
C ALA A 117 -14.35 -7.97 -11.95
N CYS A 118 -13.02 -8.07 -12.00
CA CYS A 118 -12.15 -7.66 -10.89
C CYS A 118 -11.45 -6.32 -11.21
N HIS A 119 -11.05 -6.09 -12.47
CA HIS A 119 -10.39 -4.85 -12.89
C HIS A 119 -11.39 -3.75 -13.26
N THR A 120 -12.20 -3.34 -12.28
CA THR A 120 -13.24 -2.31 -12.44
C THR A 120 -12.67 -1.00 -13.02
N PRO A 121 -13.12 -0.54 -14.20
CA PRO A 121 -12.42 0.52 -14.93
C PRO A 121 -12.31 1.87 -14.23
N LYS A 122 -13.38 2.35 -13.56
CA LYS A 122 -13.46 3.74 -13.10
C LYS A 122 -14.23 3.91 -11.80
N PHE A 123 -13.84 4.93 -11.05
CA PHE A 123 -14.52 5.38 -9.83
C PHE A 123 -14.60 6.90 -9.82
N VAL A 124 -15.53 7.43 -9.03
CA VAL A 124 -15.49 8.82 -8.58
C VAL A 124 -15.07 8.78 -7.11
N THR A 125 -13.95 9.43 -6.77
CA THR A 125 -13.52 9.52 -5.38
C THR A 125 -14.55 10.29 -4.57
N ARG A 126 -14.64 10.01 -3.27
CA ARG A 126 -15.62 10.67 -2.42
C ARG A 126 -15.25 12.14 -2.21
N ARG A 127 -16.22 12.94 -1.74
CA ARG A 127 -16.01 14.34 -1.39
C ARG A 127 -15.33 14.51 -0.03
N ASP A 128 -15.59 13.58 0.90
CA ASP A 128 -14.92 13.42 2.19
C ASP A 128 -13.57 12.70 2.01
N SER A 129 -12.67 13.31 1.24
CA SER A 129 -11.29 12.84 1.03
C SER A 129 -10.31 13.47 2.04
N LEU A 130 -9.06 13.01 2.00
CA LEU A 130 -7.99 13.53 2.85
C LEU A 130 -7.59 14.98 2.51
N GLY A 131 -7.67 15.35 1.23
CA GLY A 131 -7.47 16.72 0.76
C GLY A 131 -8.28 17.04 -0.51
N PRO A 132 -8.41 18.33 -0.88
CA PRO A 132 -9.11 18.75 -2.10
C PRO A 132 -8.52 18.11 -3.37
N GLU A 133 -7.22 17.86 -3.37
CA GLU A 133 -6.45 17.26 -4.45
C GLU A 133 -6.69 15.76 -4.65
N GLN A 134 -7.50 15.10 -3.81
CA GLN A 134 -8.07 13.77 -4.09
C GLN A 134 -9.61 13.73 -4.04
N SER A 135 -10.26 14.89 -3.89
CA SER A 135 -11.71 14.99 -3.71
C SER A 135 -12.46 14.97 -5.04
N PHE A 136 -13.52 14.18 -5.13
CA PHE A 136 -14.47 14.18 -6.26
C PHE A 136 -13.82 14.05 -7.66
N GLN A 137 -12.85 13.15 -7.79
CA GLN A 137 -12.15 12.91 -9.05
C GLN A 137 -12.67 11.69 -9.76
N LEU A 138 -12.89 11.82 -11.08
CA LEU A 138 -13.06 10.69 -11.96
C LEU A 138 -11.70 10.04 -12.24
N ILE A 139 -11.47 8.86 -11.69
CA ILE A 139 -10.24 8.10 -11.84
C ILE A 139 -10.50 6.79 -12.59
N TRP A 140 -9.46 6.27 -13.26
CA TRP A 140 -9.55 5.05 -14.08
C TRP A 140 -8.53 3.96 -13.67
N PRO A 141 -8.61 3.39 -12.45
CA PRO A 141 -7.55 2.54 -11.90
C PRO A 141 -7.60 1.08 -12.38
N TYR A 142 -8.71 0.62 -12.96
CA TYR A 142 -8.89 -0.78 -13.37
C TYR A 142 -8.62 -1.77 -12.24
N THR A 143 -9.33 -1.61 -11.13
CA THR A 143 -9.28 -2.50 -9.95
C THR A 143 -10.52 -2.26 -9.10
N ASP A 144 -11.09 -3.31 -8.52
CA ASP A 144 -12.13 -3.22 -7.51
C ASP A 144 -11.58 -2.99 -6.09
N LEU A 145 -10.26 -3.05 -5.91
CA LEU A 145 -9.54 -2.97 -4.65
C LEU A 145 -9.97 -4.05 -3.63
N LEU A 146 -10.62 -5.12 -4.09
CA LEU A 146 -11.09 -6.23 -3.26
C LEU A 146 -10.06 -7.36 -3.22
N LEU A 147 -10.23 -8.25 -2.23
CA LEU A 147 -9.51 -9.51 -2.14
C LEU A 147 -10.24 -10.59 -2.93
N HIS A 148 -9.47 -11.39 -3.65
CA HIS A 148 -9.94 -12.54 -4.42
C HIS A 148 -9.10 -13.76 -4.09
N ASP A 149 -9.75 -14.90 -3.85
CA ASP A 149 -9.07 -16.19 -3.77
C ASP A 149 -8.59 -16.57 -5.17
N MET A 150 -7.27 -16.58 -5.36
CA MET A 150 -6.63 -16.87 -6.64
C MET A 150 -6.35 -18.37 -6.83
N GLY A 151 -6.80 -19.20 -5.90
CA GLY A 151 -6.58 -20.64 -5.92
C GLY A 151 -5.27 -21.06 -5.25
N GLU A 152 -5.11 -22.37 -5.10
CA GLU A 152 -3.98 -22.96 -4.38
C GLU A 152 -2.64 -22.79 -5.08
N GLU A 153 -2.64 -22.78 -6.42
CA GLU A 153 -1.41 -22.61 -7.22
C GLU A 153 -0.80 -21.22 -7.10
N LEU A 154 -1.59 -20.22 -6.70
CA LEU A 154 -1.16 -18.84 -6.47
C LEU A 154 -1.08 -18.50 -4.98
N ALA A 155 -1.10 -19.50 -4.10
CA ALA A 155 -1.02 -19.30 -2.67
C ALA A 155 0.43 -19.08 -2.21
N ASP A 156 0.65 -18.11 -1.32
CA ASP A 156 1.93 -17.97 -0.60
C ASP A 156 1.92 -18.61 0.80
N GLY A 157 0.76 -19.13 1.22
CA GLY A 157 0.57 -19.76 2.52
C GLY A 157 0.66 -18.81 3.72
N ARG A 158 0.82 -17.49 3.49
CA ARG A 158 1.03 -16.49 4.55
C ARG A 158 -0.20 -15.61 4.72
N PRO A 159 -0.94 -15.73 5.83
CA PRO A 159 -2.06 -14.84 6.11
C PRO A 159 -1.59 -13.42 6.50
N GLU A 160 -2.41 -12.42 6.21
CA GLU A 160 -2.25 -11.03 6.63
C GLU A 160 -3.57 -10.51 7.19
N GLY A 161 -3.66 -10.28 8.50
CA GLY A 161 -4.94 -9.96 9.14
C GLY A 161 -5.95 -11.08 8.98
N VAL A 162 -7.09 -10.80 8.36
CA VAL A 162 -8.11 -11.83 8.04
C VAL A 162 -7.96 -12.39 6.61
N ALA A 163 -7.05 -11.85 5.80
CA ALA A 163 -6.77 -12.39 4.46
C ALA A 163 -5.94 -13.66 4.58
N THR A 164 -6.37 -14.71 3.89
CA THR A 164 -5.66 -15.99 3.80
C THR A 164 -4.46 -15.91 2.87
N GLY A 165 -3.60 -16.94 2.88
CA GLY A 165 -2.47 -17.04 1.95
C GLY A 165 -2.85 -17.27 0.48
N ARG A 166 -4.14 -17.41 0.16
CA ARG A 166 -4.67 -17.58 -1.20
C ARG A 166 -5.31 -16.31 -1.75
N GLU A 167 -5.56 -15.34 -0.88
CA GLU A 167 -6.26 -14.12 -1.24
C GLU A 167 -5.29 -13.01 -1.63
N TRP A 168 -5.57 -12.39 -2.77
CA TRP A 168 -4.79 -11.28 -3.29
C TRP A 168 -5.72 -10.12 -3.62
N ARG A 169 -5.25 -8.91 -3.33
CA ARG A 169 -5.95 -7.69 -3.70
C ARG A 169 -5.77 -7.45 -5.19
N THR A 170 -6.84 -7.15 -5.92
CA THR A 170 -6.73 -6.78 -7.34
C THR A 170 -5.81 -5.56 -7.49
N PRO A 171 -4.63 -5.67 -8.11
CA PRO A 171 -3.75 -4.52 -8.27
C PRO A 171 -4.35 -3.54 -9.30
N PRO A 172 -4.25 -2.21 -9.10
CA PRO A 172 -4.57 -1.25 -10.14
C PRO A 172 -3.67 -1.45 -11.35
N LEU A 173 -4.21 -1.29 -12.57
CA LEU A 173 -3.45 -1.44 -13.82
C LEU A 173 -2.79 -0.13 -14.28
N TRP A 174 -2.79 0.91 -13.44
CA TRP A 174 -2.05 2.13 -13.73
C TRP A 174 -0.56 1.84 -13.88
N GLY A 175 0.02 2.28 -14.99
CA GLY A 175 1.44 2.12 -15.24
C GLY A 175 1.90 0.71 -15.58
N ILE A 176 1.02 -0.29 -15.73
CA ILE A 176 1.43 -1.70 -15.99
C ILE A 176 2.31 -1.88 -17.24
N GLY A 177 2.21 -0.97 -18.22
CA GLY A 177 3.13 -0.97 -19.37
C GLY A 177 4.55 -0.47 -19.07
N HIS A 178 4.91 -0.26 -17.80
CA HIS A 178 6.19 0.25 -17.29
C HIS A 178 6.74 -0.55 -16.10
N THR A 179 6.03 -1.58 -15.64
CA THR A 179 6.33 -2.38 -14.45
C THR A 179 6.17 -3.86 -14.76
#